data_AF-A0A4U1MP38-F1
#
_entry.id   AF-A0A4U1MP38-F1
#
_cell.length_a   1.000
_cell.length_b   1.000
_cell.length_c   1.000
_cell.angle_alpha   90.00
_cell.angle_beta   90.00
_cell.angle_gamma   90.00
#
_symmetry.space_group_name_H-M   'P 1'
#
loop_
_entity.id
_entity.type
_entity.pdbx_description
1 polymer ?
#
loop_
_entity_poly.entity_id
_entity_poly.type
_entity_poly.pdbx_seq_one_letter_code
_entity_poly.pdbx_strand_id
1 'polypeptide(L)'
;MEALNKSFFLFLASRPSLDRFAKRWGSKFGADKIVGGETFEHAVPLIQNLNSQGLRVTVDHLGEFVASEAEARERTLECLQSIRMISAHDLNSQLSLKVTSLGLDINPELVWENMIQIMDEAVKHDVFVTIDMEDSSRTQATLDLYKALKKKYNNIGTVIQSYLYRSDQDLDDLNEVKPNLRLVKGAYKESAKVAFPDKSDVDHNLKLLIKKHLLNGNYTAIASHDDAIIQYTKELVREHGIAKDQFEFQMLYGMRSERQLELLAEGYTVRVYMPYGNDWYGYFMRRLAERPANIAFALNGLFKK
;
A
#
# COMPACT_ATOMS: atom_id res chain seq x y z
N MET A 1 -6.46 -0.82 27.39
CA MET A 1 -5.10 -0.26 27.18
C MET A 1 -4.73 -0.16 25.70
N GLU A 2 -5.02 -1.15 24.83
CA GLU A 2 -4.68 -1.07 23.39
C GLU A 2 -5.36 0.09 22.63
N ALA A 3 -6.64 0.38 22.89
CA ALA A 3 -7.37 1.47 22.23
C ALA A 3 -6.81 2.88 22.56
N LEU A 4 -6.25 3.04 23.76
CA LEU A 4 -5.59 4.28 24.20
C LEU A 4 -4.26 4.49 23.45
N ASN A 5 -3.51 3.42 23.18
CA ASN A 5 -2.27 3.48 22.40
C ASN A 5 -2.53 3.77 20.91
N LYS A 6 -3.49 3.07 20.27
CA LYS A 6 -3.82 3.31 18.84
C LYS A 6 -4.31 4.74 18.59
N SER A 7 -5.20 5.25 19.44
CA SER A 7 -5.72 6.61 19.32
C SER A 7 -4.65 7.67 19.53
N PHE A 8 -3.70 7.43 20.43
CA PHE A 8 -2.56 8.30 20.69
C PHE A 8 -1.63 8.40 19.48
N PHE A 9 -1.21 7.27 18.88
CA PHE A 9 -0.32 7.29 17.71
C PHE A 9 -0.99 7.85 16.45
N LEU A 10 -2.27 7.55 16.22
CA LEU A 10 -3.02 8.16 15.12
C LEU A 10 -3.18 9.68 15.30
N PHE A 11 -3.35 10.14 16.55
CA PHE A 11 -3.35 11.56 16.86
C PHE A 11 -1.98 12.21 16.60
N LEU A 12 -0.87 11.55 16.97
CA LEU A 12 0.47 12.04 16.65
C LEU A 12 0.73 12.11 15.14
N ALA A 13 0.25 11.13 14.37
CA ALA A 13 0.34 11.12 12.91
C ALA A 13 -0.36 12.32 12.25
N SER A 14 -1.40 12.88 12.90
CA SER A 14 -2.19 14.00 12.40
C SER A 14 -1.64 15.40 12.76
N ARG A 15 -0.45 15.52 13.36
CA ARG A 15 0.11 16.80 13.82
C ARG A 15 1.38 17.23 13.05
N PRO A 16 1.27 18.20 12.11
CA PRO A 16 2.40 18.70 11.32
C PRO A 16 3.53 19.36 12.14
N SER A 17 3.23 19.85 13.36
CA SER A 17 4.23 20.48 14.23
C SER A 17 5.22 19.48 14.85
N LEU A 18 4.85 18.20 14.96
CA LEU A 18 5.72 17.13 15.48
C LEU A 18 6.61 16.54 14.39
N ASP A 19 6.21 16.65 13.13
CA ASP A 19 6.96 16.24 11.94
C ASP A 19 8.33 16.95 11.85
N ARG A 20 8.35 18.26 12.09
CA ARG A 20 9.59 19.07 12.02
C ARG A 20 10.65 18.69 13.07
N PHE A 21 10.22 18.24 14.25
CA PHE A 21 11.12 17.78 15.31
C PHE A 21 11.61 16.34 15.05
N ALA A 22 10.74 15.47 14.53
CA ALA A 22 11.06 14.09 14.21
C ALA A 22 12.01 13.96 13.00
N LYS A 23 11.83 14.78 11.95
CA LYS A 23 12.71 14.84 10.77
C LYS A 23 14.18 15.08 11.14
N ARG A 24 14.46 15.85 12.20
CA ARG A 24 15.83 16.12 12.69
C ARG A 24 16.50 14.94 13.42
N TRP A 25 15.73 13.91 13.80
CA TRP A 25 16.22 12.77 14.61
C TRP A 25 15.80 11.41 14.03
N GLY A 26 15.34 11.35 12.77
CA GLY A 26 14.66 10.19 12.18
C GLY A 26 15.43 8.87 12.20
N SER A 27 16.72 8.89 11.88
CA SER A 27 17.59 7.71 11.93
C SER A 27 17.71 7.13 13.35
N LYS A 28 17.69 7.99 14.37
CA LYS A 28 17.71 7.56 15.79
C LYS A 28 16.41 6.87 16.21
N PHE A 29 15.30 7.07 15.51
CA PHE A 29 14.02 6.42 15.79
C PHE A 29 13.76 5.16 14.95
N GLY A 30 14.74 4.71 14.15
CA GLY A 30 14.62 3.50 13.33
C GLY A 30 13.83 3.68 12.04
N ALA A 31 13.65 4.92 11.56
CA ALA A 31 12.97 5.21 10.29
C ALA A 31 13.63 4.49 9.09
N ASP A 32 14.96 4.40 9.09
CA ASP A 32 15.74 3.72 8.05
C ASP A 32 15.43 2.22 7.93
N LYS A 33 14.79 1.62 8.94
CA LYS A 33 14.40 0.20 8.93
C LYS A 33 13.06 -0.06 8.27
N ILE A 34 12.30 0.98 7.96
CA ILE A 34 10.90 0.88 7.47
C ILE A 34 10.61 1.78 6.27
N VAL A 35 11.56 2.63 5.88
CA VAL A 35 11.52 3.50 4.70
C VAL A 35 12.78 3.24 3.86
N GLY A 36 12.62 3.27 2.53
CA GLY A 36 13.70 3.05 1.57
C GLY A 36 14.70 4.20 1.46
N GLY A 37 14.53 5.26 2.24
CA GLY A 37 15.35 6.47 2.22
C GLY A 37 14.56 7.72 1.79
N GLU A 38 15.25 8.85 1.73
CA GLU A 38 14.66 10.18 1.45
C GLU A 38 14.35 10.41 -0.04
N THR A 39 14.99 9.67 -0.95
CA THR A 39 14.78 9.77 -2.40
C THR A 39 14.68 8.38 -3.01
N PHE A 40 14.22 8.29 -4.25
CA PHE A 40 14.12 7.01 -4.94
C PHE A 40 15.51 6.38 -5.15
N GLU A 41 16.53 7.20 -5.41
CA GLU A 41 17.92 6.77 -5.58
C GLU A 41 18.46 6.05 -4.34
N HIS A 42 18.07 6.49 -3.13
CA HIS A 42 18.41 5.78 -1.89
C HIS A 42 17.71 4.42 -1.79
N ALA A 43 16.52 4.28 -2.36
CA ALA A 43 15.76 3.04 -2.36
C ALA A 43 16.31 2.01 -3.36
N VAL A 44 16.92 2.43 -4.48
CA VAL A 44 17.46 1.54 -5.52
C VAL A 44 18.33 0.39 -4.97
N PRO A 45 19.40 0.61 -4.17
CA PRO A 45 20.23 -0.49 -3.67
C PRO A 45 19.45 -1.44 -2.74
N LEU A 46 18.47 -0.94 -2.00
CA LEU A 46 17.60 -1.77 -1.15
C LEU A 46 16.66 -2.63 -1.99
N ILE A 47 16.08 -2.06 -3.06
CA ILE A 47 15.21 -2.78 -3.99
C ILE A 47 16.01 -3.87 -4.70
N GLN A 48 17.22 -3.58 -5.18
CA GLN A 48 18.10 -4.57 -5.81
C GLN A 48 18.44 -5.73 -4.86
N ASN A 49 18.68 -5.42 -3.58
CA ASN A 49 18.93 -6.45 -2.57
C ASN A 49 17.69 -7.33 -2.29
N LEU A 50 16.48 -6.75 -2.29
CA LEU A 50 15.25 -7.53 -2.16
C LEU A 50 14.99 -8.38 -3.42
N ASN A 51 15.20 -7.81 -4.60
CA ASN A 51 15.05 -8.51 -5.88
C ASN A 51 16.03 -9.67 -6.03
N SER A 52 17.28 -9.52 -5.58
CA SER A 52 18.27 -10.62 -5.60
C SER A 52 17.91 -11.78 -4.65
N GLN A 53 17.09 -11.51 -3.62
CA GLN A 53 16.50 -12.55 -2.76
C GLN A 53 15.25 -13.20 -3.37
N GLY A 54 14.75 -12.70 -4.51
CA GLY A 54 13.53 -13.15 -5.18
C GLY A 54 12.25 -12.43 -4.74
N LEU A 55 12.35 -11.45 -3.84
CA LEU A 55 11.22 -10.61 -3.44
C LEU A 55 10.96 -9.54 -4.51
N ARG A 56 9.68 -9.28 -4.80
CA ARG A 56 9.26 -8.15 -5.63
C ARG A 56 9.06 -6.91 -4.77
N VAL A 57 9.02 -5.73 -5.38
CA VAL A 57 8.77 -4.48 -4.64
C VAL A 57 7.56 -3.73 -5.22
N THR A 58 6.90 -2.94 -4.39
CA THR A 58 6.17 -1.75 -4.84
C THR A 58 6.64 -0.55 -4.02
N VAL A 59 6.95 0.54 -4.70
CA VAL A 59 7.38 1.79 -4.07
C VAL A 59 6.23 2.77 -3.93
N ASP A 60 6.28 3.61 -2.90
CA ASP A 60 5.31 4.67 -2.65
C ASP A 60 6.06 5.93 -2.22
N HIS A 61 5.90 7.02 -2.96
CA HIS A 61 6.44 8.31 -2.53
C HIS A 61 5.61 8.83 -1.36
N LEU A 62 6.26 9.04 -0.23
CA LEU A 62 5.65 9.58 0.97
C LEU A 62 5.31 11.06 0.76
N GLY A 63 4.01 11.35 0.80
CA GLY A 63 3.43 12.67 0.65
C GLY A 63 1.95 12.51 0.30
N GLU A 64 1.06 12.94 1.20
CA GLU A 64 -0.39 12.87 1.03
C GLU A 64 -0.97 14.29 1.15
N PHE A 65 -2.14 14.54 0.53
CA PHE A 65 -2.89 15.80 0.65
C PHE A 65 -2.13 17.05 0.19
N VAL A 66 -1.91 17.15 -1.12
CA VAL A 66 -1.33 18.37 -1.72
C VAL A 66 -2.27 19.56 -1.57
N ALA A 67 -1.69 20.74 -1.34
CA ALA A 67 -2.45 21.97 -1.09
C ALA A 67 -2.66 22.83 -2.34
N SER A 68 -2.03 22.47 -3.46
CA SER A 68 -2.11 23.24 -4.71
C SER A 68 -1.95 22.35 -5.95
N GLU A 69 -2.45 22.85 -7.09
CA GLU A 69 -2.24 22.16 -8.36
C GLU A 69 -0.76 22.08 -8.77
N ALA A 70 0.05 23.06 -8.36
CA ALA A 70 1.49 23.07 -8.65
C ALA A 70 2.19 21.90 -7.95
N GLU A 71 1.85 21.69 -6.67
CA GLU A 71 2.36 20.55 -5.90
C GLU A 71 1.86 19.21 -6.47
N ALA A 72 0.61 19.12 -6.91
CA ALA A 72 0.10 17.92 -7.59
C ALA A 72 0.88 17.57 -8.88
N ARG A 73 1.26 18.60 -9.66
CA ARG A 73 2.10 18.42 -10.85
C ARG A 73 3.53 17.99 -10.48
N GLU A 74 4.09 18.52 -9.40
CA GLU A 74 5.38 18.06 -8.85
C GLU A 74 5.33 16.58 -8.44
N ARG A 75 4.29 16.16 -7.70
CA ARG A 75 4.07 14.74 -7.34
C ARG A 75 3.93 13.83 -8.57
N THR A 76 3.33 14.35 -9.63
CA THR A 76 3.24 13.63 -10.92
C THR A 76 4.63 13.43 -11.52
N LEU A 77 5.49 14.46 -11.52
CA LEU A 77 6.87 14.34 -12.01
C LEU A 77 7.69 13.34 -11.17
N GLU A 78 7.51 13.31 -9.85
CA GLU A 78 8.13 12.31 -8.97
C GLU A 78 7.72 10.88 -9.36
N CYS A 79 6.42 10.65 -9.65
CA CYS A 79 5.94 9.35 -10.13
C CYS A 79 6.60 8.94 -11.46
N LEU A 80 6.69 9.88 -12.41
CA LEU A 80 7.35 9.64 -13.70
C LEU A 80 8.83 9.30 -13.54
N GLN A 81 9.53 10.02 -12.65
CA GLN A 81 10.94 9.73 -12.34
C GLN A 81 11.10 8.33 -11.75
N SER A 82 10.24 7.94 -10.80
CA SER A 82 10.29 6.59 -10.21
C SER A 82 10.04 5.50 -11.24
N ILE A 83 9.08 5.67 -12.14
CA ILE A 83 8.84 4.71 -13.24
C ILE A 83 10.09 4.56 -14.11
N ARG A 84 10.71 5.68 -14.51
CA ARG A 84 11.93 5.66 -15.32
C ARG A 84 13.09 5.01 -14.59
N MET A 85 13.24 5.25 -13.29
CA MET A 85 14.30 4.66 -12.48
C MET A 85 14.09 3.15 -12.26
N ILE A 86 12.85 2.70 -12.07
CA ILE A 86 12.51 1.26 -12.03
C ILE A 86 13.03 0.58 -13.30
N SER A 87 12.73 1.14 -14.46
CA SER A 87 13.16 0.60 -15.75
C SER A 87 14.67 0.74 -15.97
N ALA A 88 15.28 1.89 -15.68
CA ALA A 88 16.70 2.16 -15.92
C ALA A 88 17.62 1.26 -15.07
N HIS A 89 17.17 0.82 -13.90
CA HIS A 89 17.91 -0.06 -13.01
C HIS A 89 17.46 -1.53 -13.06
N ASP A 90 16.58 -1.89 -14.00
CA ASP A 90 16.00 -3.24 -14.14
C ASP A 90 15.42 -3.80 -12.83
N LEU A 91 14.66 -2.96 -12.13
CA LEU A 91 14.10 -3.31 -10.82
C LEU A 91 12.80 -4.10 -11.01
N ASN A 92 12.65 -5.22 -10.31
CA ASN A 92 11.37 -5.92 -10.17
C ASN A 92 10.52 -5.18 -9.13
N SER A 93 10.04 -4.02 -9.54
CA SER A 93 9.28 -3.08 -8.72
C SER A 93 8.07 -2.53 -9.48
N GLN A 94 7.10 -2.04 -8.72
CA GLN A 94 5.87 -1.41 -9.18
C GLN A 94 5.70 -0.07 -8.47
N LEU A 95 4.81 0.79 -8.96
CA LEU A 95 4.47 2.05 -8.31
C LEU A 95 3.13 1.93 -7.58
N SER A 96 3.09 2.35 -6.32
CA SER A 96 1.85 2.68 -5.61
C SER A 96 1.77 4.21 -5.46
N LEU A 97 0.57 4.76 -5.56
CA LEU A 97 0.33 6.20 -5.44
C LEU A 97 -1.03 6.48 -4.80
N LYS A 98 -1.20 7.69 -4.26
CA LYS A 98 -2.47 8.16 -3.67
C LYS A 98 -3.00 9.30 -4.52
N VAL A 99 -4.30 9.30 -4.79
CA VAL A 99 -4.90 10.25 -5.74
C VAL A 99 -5.06 11.64 -5.13
N THR A 100 -5.09 11.78 -3.81
CA THR A 100 -4.97 13.11 -3.18
C THR A 100 -3.63 13.76 -3.43
N SER A 101 -2.55 13.00 -3.62
CA SER A 101 -1.25 13.60 -3.98
C SER A 101 -1.25 14.17 -5.41
N LEU A 102 -2.23 13.76 -6.22
CA LEU A 102 -2.42 14.21 -7.60
C LEU A 102 -3.54 15.25 -7.74
N GLY A 103 -4.11 15.72 -6.63
CA GLY A 103 -5.09 16.81 -6.61
C GLY A 103 -6.56 16.37 -6.53
N LEU A 104 -6.88 15.16 -6.03
CA LEU A 104 -8.27 14.69 -5.90
C LEU A 104 -9.18 15.68 -5.16
N ASP A 105 -8.67 16.28 -4.09
CA ASP A 105 -9.41 17.25 -3.27
C ASP A 105 -9.41 18.68 -3.85
N ILE A 106 -8.80 18.88 -5.03
CA ILE A 106 -8.62 20.18 -5.69
C ILE A 106 -9.42 20.23 -6.99
N ASN A 107 -9.06 19.38 -7.96
CA ASN A 107 -9.62 19.41 -9.30
C ASN A 107 -9.59 17.99 -9.93
N PRO A 108 -10.76 17.35 -10.13
CA PRO A 108 -10.84 16.04 -10.77
C PRO A 108 -10.24 15.97 -12.18
N GLU A 109 -10.29 17.05 -12.96
CA GLU A 109 -9.70 17.10 -14.30
C GLU A 109 -8.17 17.03 -14.22
N LEU A 110 -7.57 17.73 -13.26
CA LEU A 110 -6.14 17.67 -13.00
C LEU A 110 -5.68 16.26 -12.63
N VAL A 111 -6.43 15.54 -11.79
CA VAL A 111 -6.11 14.14 -11.44
C VAL A 111 -6.11 13.26 -12.68
N TRP A 112 -7.09 13.45 -13.56
CA TRP A 112 -7.16 12.70 -14.81
C TRP A 112 -5.94 12.98 -15.70
N GLU A 113 -5.60 14.25 -15.92
CA GLU A 113 -4.41 14.65 -16.69
C GLU A 113 -3.11 14.06 -16.10
N ASN A 114 -2.95 14.12 -14.78
CA ASN A 114 -1.79 13.57 -14.09
C ASN A 114 -1.72 12.04 -14.21
N MET A 115 -2.85 11.35 -14.04
CA MET A 115 -2.91 9.90 -14.17
C MET A 115 -2.67 9.42 -15.60
N ILE A 116 -3.14 10.14 -16.62
CA ILE A 116 -2.83 9.79 -18.02
C ILE A 116 -1.31 9.87 -18.26
N GLN A 117 -0.64 10.93 -17.82
CA GLN A 117 0.82 11.05 -17.94
C GLN A 117 1.55 9.90 -17.24
N ILE A 118 1.15 9.58 -16.01
CA ILE A 118 1.74 8.49 -15.23
C ILE A 118 1.53 7.15 -15.92
N MET A 119 0.31 6.86 -16.38
CA MET A 119 -0.02 5.59 -17.01
C MET A 119 0.64 5.41 -18.37
N ASP A 120 0.76 6.47 -19.17
CA ASP A 120 1.46 6.43 -20.47
C ASP A 120 2.96 6.12 -20.27
N GLU A 121 3.61 6.74 -19.29
CA GLU A 121 5.00 6.43 -18.95
C GLU A 121 5.12 5.01 -18.37
N ALA A 122 4.17 4.59 -17.53
CA ALA A 122 4.14 3.25 -16.95
C ALA A 122 4.03 2.16 -18.01
N VAL A 123 3.17 2.34 -19.03
CA VAL A 123 3.05 1.40 -20.17
C VAL A 123 4.35 1.34 -20.95
N LYS A 124 4.96 2.50 -21.25
CA LYS A 124 6.22 2.58 -22.00
C LYS A 124 7.36 1.81 -21.33
N HIS A 125 7.37 1.77 -20.00
CA HIS A 125 8.41 1.15 -19.18
C HIS A 125 8.01 -0.20 -18.56
N ASP A 126 6.84 -0.74 -18.92
CA ASP A 126 6.26 -1.97 -18.35
C ASP A 126 6.19 -1.98 -16.80
N VAL A 127 5.87 -0.82 -16.22
CA VAL A 127 5.69 -0.68 -14.77
C VAL A 127 4.20 -0.77 -14.45
N PHE A 128 3.86 -1.61 -13.48
CA PHE A 128 2.49 -1.69 -12.98
C PHE A 128 2.23 -0.59 -11.93
N VAL A 129 1.06 0.05 -12.00
CA VAL A 129 0.65 1.11 -11.08
C VAL A 129 -0.53 0.64 -10.22
N THR A 130 -0.46 0.84 -8.90
CA THR A 130 -1.57 0.61 -7.99
C THR A 130 -2.04 1.94 -7.42
N ILE A 131 -3.34 2.24 -7.56
CA ILE A 131 -3.96 3.36 -6.86
C ILE A 131 -4.28 2.91 -5.43
N ASP A 132 -3.59 3.46 -4.45
CA ASP A 132 -3.87 3.22 -3.04
C ASP A 132 -5.22 3.78 -2.63
N MET A 133 -5.92 3.04 -1.76
CA MET A 133 -7.19 3.49 -1.20
C MET A 133 -6.96 4.29 0.08
N GLU A 134 -7.47 5.51 0.05
CA GLU A 134 -7.41 6.47 1.17
C GLU A 134 -8.60 6.26 2.12
N ASP A 135 -9.01 7.26 2.88
CA ASP A 135 -10.16 7.13 3.79
C ASP A 135 -11.50 7.04 3.04
N SER A 136 -12.54 6.67 3.79
CA SER A 136 -13.87 6.37 3.25
C SER A 136 -14.52 7.49 2.43
N SER A 137 -14.16 8.77 2.68
CA SER A 137 -14.71 9.90 1.95
C SER A 137 -14.25 9.98 0.50
N ARG A 138 -13.11 9.35 0.17
CA ARG A 138 -12.48 9.38 -1.15
C ARG A 138 -12.72 8.09 -1.95
N THR A 139 -13.23 7.04 -1.31
CA THR A 139 -13.37 5.71 -1.91
C THR A 139 -14.12 5.71 -3.23
N GLN A 140 -15.29 6.38 -3.31
CA GLN A 140 -16.09 6.36 -4.53
C GLN A 140 -15.34 7.02 -5.70
N ALA A 141 -14.77 8.21 -5.48
CA ALA A 141 -14.05 8.94 -6.52
C ALA A 141 -12.82 8.16 -7.01
N THR A 142 -12.10 7.49 -6.10
CA THR A 142 -10.97 6.61 -6.45
C THR A 142 -11.41 5.42 -7.30
N LEU A 143 -12.52 4.76 -6.96
CA LEU A 143 -13.03 3.63 -7.73
C LEU A 143 -13.55 4.04 -9.11
N ASP A 144 -14.22 5.20 -9.21
CA ASP A 144 -14.69 5.72 -10.50
C ASP A 144 -13.52 6.06 -11.43
N LEU A 145 -12.49 6.72 -10.89
CA LEU A 145 -11.24 6.98 -11.61
C LEU A 145 -10.56 5.67 -12.06
N TYR A 146 -10.45 4.69 -11.16
CA TYR A 146 -9.87 3.39 -11.50
C TYR A 146 -10.63 2.70 -12.64
N LYS A 147 -11.97 2.64 -12.57
CA LYS A 147 -12.79 2.04 -13.63
C LYS A 147 -12.59 2.76 -14.98
N ALA A 148 -12.47 4.09 -14.97
CA ALA A 148 -12.21 4.86 -16.19
C ALA A 148 -10.81 4.59 -16.77
N LEU A 149 -9.77 4.51 -15.94
CA LEU A 149 -8.41 4.20 -16.37
C LEU A 149 -8.26 2.75 -16.82
N LYS A 150 -8.90 1.79 -16.14
CA LYS A 150 -8.83 0.36 -16.46
C LYS A 150 -9.41 0.03 -17.84
N LYS A 151 -10.31 0.85 -18.37
CA LYS A 151 -10.79 0.75 -19.77
C LYS A 151 -9.70 1.08 -20.81
N LYS A 152 -8.67 1.83 -20.41
CA LYS A 152 -7.56 2.26 -21.27
C LYS A 152 -6.26 1.48 -21.02
N TYR A 153 -6.01 1.09 -19.78
CA TYR A 153 -4.74 0.53 -19.34
C TYR A 153 -4.92 -0.82 -18.65
N ASN A 154 -4.02 -1.77 -18.94
CA ASN A 154 -4.04 -3.09 -18.32
C ASN A 154 -3.12 -3.21 -17.10
N ASN A 155 -2.03 -2.43 -17.06
CA ASN A 155 -1.03 -2.38 -16.00
C ASN A 155 -1.44 -1.48 -14.82
N ILE A 156 -2.73 -1.53 -14.44
CA ILE A 156 -3.29 -0.74 -13.34
C ILE A 156 -4.13 -1.59 -12.38
N GLY A 157 -3.96 -1.36 -11.08
CA GLY A 157 -4.73 -1.95 -10.00
C GLY A 157 -5.23 -0.90 -9.00
N THR A 158 -6.04 -1.33 -8.04
CA THR A 158 -6.48 -0.49 -6.91
C THR A 158 -6.58 -1.31 -5.62
N VAL A 159 -6.97 -0.68 -4.53
CA VAL A 159 -7.03 -1.28 -3.18
C VAL A 159 -8.47 -1.33 -2.67
N ILE A 160 -8.85 -2.42 -2.00
CA ILE A 160 -10.10 -2.53 -1.24
C ILE A 160 -9.81 -2.83 0.23
N GLN A 161 -10.53 -2.17 1.13
CA GLN A 161 -10.31 -2.21 2.57
C GLN A 161 -11.42 -3.02 3.27
N SER A 162 -11.08 -4.12 3.94
CA SER A 162 -12.08 -5.02 4.53
C SER A 162 -12.83 -4.45 5.73
N TYR A 163 -12.32 -3.38 6.35
CA TYR A 163 -13.02 -2.74 7.45
C TYR A 163 -14.27 -1.94 7.03
N LEU A 164 -14.50 -1.64 5.75
CA LEU A 164 -15.69 -0.89 5.31
C LEU A 164 -16.84 -1.82 4.99
N TYR A 165 -18.06 -1.42 5.36
CA TYR A 165 -19.28 -2.18 5.02
C TYR A 165 -19.52 -2.27 3.50
N ARG A 166 -19.12 -1.24 2.74
CA ARG A 166 -19.31 -1.14 1.29
C ARG A 166 -18.46 -2.12 0.47
N SER A 167 -17.37 -2.64 1.03
CA SER A 167 -16.33 -3.32 0.27
C SER A 167 -16.78 -4.58 -0.47
N ASP A 168 -17.77 -5.31 0.08
CA ASP A 168 -18.30 -6.50 -0.61
C ASP A 168 -19.01 -6.15 -1.92
N GLN A 169 -19.80 -5.06 -1.89
CA GLN A 169 -20.48 -4.54 -3.08
C GLN A 169 -19.48 -3.92 -4.06
N ASP A 170 -18.48 -3.17 -3.56
CA ASP A 170 -17.44 -2.61 -4.42
C ASP A 170 -16.69 -3.71 -5.21
N LEU A 171 -16.48 -4.89 -4.61
CA LEU A 171 -15.90 -6.05 -5.32
C LEU A 171 -16.79 -6.53 -6.47
N ASP A 172 -18.11 -6.61 -6.26
CA ASP A 172 -19.06 -7.01 -7.31
C ASP A 172 -19.05 -6.01 -8.46
N ASP A 173 -19.14 -4.72 -8.12
CA ASP A 173 -19.20 -3.64 -9.10
C ASP A 173 -17.89 -3.49 -9.91
N LEU A 174 -16.76 -3.89 -9.34
CA LEU A 174 -15.46 -3.88 -10.02
C LEU A 174 -15.22 -5.14 -10.85
N ASN A 175 -15.92 -6.25 -10.58
CA ASN A 175 -15.68 -7.53 -11.26
C ASN A 175 -15.87 -7.43 -12.78
N GLU A 176 -16.74 -6.53 -13.24
CA GLU A 176 -16.99 -6.25 -14.66
C GLU A 176 -15.73 -5.86 -15.43
N VAL A 177 -14.74 -5.24 -14.78
CA VAL A 177 -13.50 -4.76 -15.41
C VAL A 177 -12.30 -5.69 -15.16
N LYS A 178 -12.53 -6.90 -14.63
CA LYS A 178 -11.49 -7.90 -14.28
C LYS A 178 -10.33 -7.26 -13.50
N PRO A 179 -10.62 -6.75 -12.30
CA PRO A 179 -9.72 -5.84 -11.62
C PRO A 179 -8.54 -6.60 -11.01
N ASN A 180 -7.39 -5.94 -10.94
CA ASN A 180 -6.28 -6.38 -10.09
C ASN A 180 -6.41 -5.63 -8.77
N LEU A 181 -6.75 -6.35 -7.69
CA LEU A 181 -7.01 -5.74 -6.39
C LEU A 181 -5.99 -6.17 -5.35
N ARG A 182 -5.51 -5.16 -4.61
CA ARG A 182 -4.87 -5.35 -3.32
C ARG A 182 -5.92 -5.31 -2.23
N LEU A 183 -6.01 -6.37 -1.43
CA LEU A 183 -6.95 -6.47 -0.31
C LEU A 183 -6.22 -6.22 1.00
N VAL A 184 -6.66 -5.20 1.74
CA VAL A 184 -6.09 -4.77 3.03
C VAL A 184 -7.17 -4.76 4.11
N LYS A 185 -6.77 -4.67 5.39
CA LYS A 185 -7.72 -4.42 6.49
C LYS A 185 -8.29 -3.00 6.45
N GLY A 186 -7.44 -2.01 6.18
CA GLY A 186 -7.74 -0.57 6.29
C GLY A 186 -6.82 0.10 7.31
N ALA A 187 -6.39 1.33 7.00
CA ALA A 187 -5.35 2.04 7.78
C ALA A 187 -5.86 3.34 8.44
N TYR A 188 -7.03 3.84 8.03
CA TYR A 188 -7.57 5.10 8.50
C TYR A 188 -8.46 4.92 9.74
N LYS A 189 -8.69 6.02 10.46
CA LYS A 189 -9.64 6.03 11.57
C LYS A 189 -11.03 6.39 11.04
N GLU A 190 -11.90 5.40 10.98
CA GLU A 190 -13.26 5.55 10.47
C GLU A 190 -14.31 5.55 11.58
N SER A 191 -15.47 6.12 11.27
CA SER A 191 -16.65 6.01 12.13
C SER A 191 -17.26 4.60 12.05
N ALA A 192 -17.84 4.13 13.16
CA ALA A 192 -18.65 2.91 13.18
C ALA A 192 -19.90 2.99 12.27
N LYS A 193 -20.21 4.16 11.70
CA LYS A 193 -21.26 4.31 10.67
C LYS A 193 -20.87 3.72 9.32
N VAL A 194 -19.57 3.64 9.02
CA VAL A 194 -19.05 3.24 7.71
C VAL A 194 -18.10 2.04 7.77
N ALA A 195 -17.57 1.73 8.97
CA ALA A 195 -16.60 0.68 9.17
C ALA A 195 -16.94 -0.21 10.38
N PHE A 196 -16.57 -1.49 10.28
CA PHE A 196 -16.64 -2.43 11.40
C PHE A 196 -15.79 -1.92 12.58
N PRO A 197 -16.39 -1.73 13.78
CA PRO A 197 -15.64 -1.29 14.95
C PRO A 197 -14.76 -2.43 15.52
N ASP A 198 -15.23 -3.67 15.38
CA ASP A 198 -14.61 -4.85 15.95
C ASP A 198 -13.62 -5.52 14.98
N LYS A 199 -12.42 -5.79 15.48
CA LYS A 199 -11.35 -6.40 14.69
C LYS A 199 -11.73 -7.78 14.13
N SER A 200 -12.51 -8.57 14.87
CA SER A 200 -12.97 -9.88 14.41
C SER A 200 -13.79 -9.78 13.14
N ASP A 201 -14.62 -8.76 13.02
CA ASP A 201 -15.48 -8.55 11.85
C ASP A 201 -14.66 -8.09 10.65
N VAL A 202 -13.67 -7.21 10.87
CA VAL A 202 -12.69 -6.80 9.85
C VAL A 202 -11.92 -8.01 9.31
N ASP A 203 -11.46 -8.89 10.20
CA ASP A 203 -10.71 -10.10 9.86
C ASP A 203 -11.59 -11.14 9.15
N HIS A 204 -12.84 -11.29 9.58
CA HIS A 204 -13.83 -12.14 8.92
C HIS A 204 -14.15 -11.62 7.52
N ASN A 205 -14.43 -10.33 7.38
CA ASN A 205 -14.73 -9.72 6.09
C ASN A 205 -13.54 -9.84 5.14
N LEU A 206 -12.30 -9.65 5.61
CA LEU A 206 -11.11 -9.83 4.76
C LEU A 206 -11.04 -11.24 4.15
N LYS A 207 -11.36 -12.27 4.92
CA LYS A 207 -11.42 -13.66 4.43
C LYS A 207 -12.50 -13.82 3.36
N LEU A 208 -13.69 -13.24 3.57
CA LEU A 208 -14.77 -13.26 2.58
C LEU A 208 -14.36 -12.59 1.27
N LEU A 209 -13.78 -11.38 1.33
CA LEU A 209 -13.35 -10.64 0.15
C LEU A 209 -12.22 -11.36 -0.60
N ILE A 210 -11.24 -11.93 0.12
CA ILE A 210 -10.17 -12.77 -0.48
C ILE A 210 -10.79 -13.95 -1.23
N LYS A 211 -11.70 -14.69 -0.60
CA LYS A 211 -12.36 -15.84 -1.23
C LYS A 211 -13.14 -15.42 -2.47
N LYS A 212 -13.98 -14.40 -2.35
CA LYS A 212 -14.81 -13.89 -3.45
C LYS A 212 -13.94 -13.47 -4.63
N HIS A 213 -12.90 -12.67 -4.40
CA HIS A 213 -12.07 -12.13 -5.48
C HIS A 213 -11.24 -13.21 -6.19
N LEU A 214 -10.65 -14.14 -5.43
CA LEU A 214 -9.91 -15.27 -5.99
C LEU A 214 -10.79 -16.21 -6.81
N LEU A 215 -12.00 -16.52 -6.33
CA LEU A 215 -12.94 -17.41 -7.06
C LEU A 215 -13.53 -16.76 -8.31
N ASN A 216 -13.55 -15.42 -8.39
CA ASN A 216 -13.86 -14.70 -9.62
C ASN A 216 -12.75 -14.81 -10.68
N GLY A 217 -11.61 -15.45 -10.36
CA GLY A 217 -10.49 -15.67 -11.29
C GLY A 217 -9.59 -14.44 -11.50
N ASN A 218 -9.72 -13.41 -10.66
CA ASN A 218 -8.95 -12.18 -10.77
C ASN A 218 -7.63 -12.26 -10.00
N TYR A 219 -6.66 -11.42 -10.42
CA TYR A 219 -5.38 -11.31 -9.70
C TYR A 219 -5.57 -10.62 -8.35
N THR A 220 -5.17 -11.30 -7.28
CA THR A 220 -5.37 -10.82 -5.90
C THR A 220 -4.04 -10.61 -5.18
N ALA A 221 -3.79 -9.40 -4.72
CA ALA A 221 -2.69 -9.09 -3.80
C ALA A 221 -3.20 -9.12 -2.35
N ILE A 222 -2.83 -10.14 -1.58
CA ILE A 222 -3.21 -10.29 -0.17
C ILE A 222 -2.20 -9.50 0.68
N ALA A 223 -2.54 -8.25 1.01
CA ALA A 223 -1.69 -7.33 1.75
C ALA A 223 -1.96 -7.40 3.25
N SER A 224 -1.36 -8.39 3.92
CA SER A 224 -1.56 -8.64 5.34
C SER A 224 -0.35 -9.32 6.00
N HIS A 225 0.03 -8.84 7.18
CA HIS A 225 1.02 -9.49 8.05
C HIS A 225 0.37 -10.42 9.07
N ASP A 226 -0.86 -10.87 8.87
CA ASP A 226 -1.59 -11.70 9.82
C ASP A 226 -1.50 -13.18 9.45
N ASP A 227 -0.88 -13.99 10.31
CA ASP A 227 -0.70 -15.43 10.03
C ASP A 227 -2.03 -16.16 9.85
N ALA A 228 -3.10 -15.72 10.51
CA ALA A 228 -4.41 -16.33 10.33
C ALA A 228 -5.00 -16.04 8.94
N ILE A 229 -4.70 -14.88 8.35
CA ILE A 229 -5.13 -14.52 6.99
C ILE A 229 -4.26 -15.24 5.95
N ILE A 230 -2.95 -15.30 6.18
CA ILE A 230 -2.01 -16.03 5.32
C ILE A 230 -2.39 -17.51 5.28
N GLN A 231 -2.58 -18.14 6.44
CA GLN A 231 -2.93 -19.55 6.52
C GLN A 231 -4.29 -19.85 5.90
N TYR A 232 -5.30 -19.01 6.16
CA TYR A 232 -6.59 -19.11 5.50
C TYR A 232 -6.46 -19.07 3.97
N THR A 233 -5.67 -18.14 3.45
CA THR A 233 -5.45 -17.99 2.00
C THR A 233 -4.78 -19.23 1.44
N LYS A 234 -3.73 -19.75 2.09
CA LYS A 234 -3.04 -20.99 1.69
C LYS A 234 -3.97 -22.21 1.65
N GLU A 235 -4.87 -22.33 2.62
CA GLU A 235 -5.86 -23.39 2.68
C GLU A 235 -6.88 -23.27 1.55
N LEU A 236 -7.42 -22.07 1.35
CA LEU A 236 -8.40 -21.76 0.31
C LEU A 236 -7.87 -22.06 -1.10
N VAL A 237 -6.65 -21.61 -1.42
CA VAL A 237 -6.07 -21.81 -2.76
C VAL A 237 -5.77 -23.28 -3.03
N ARG A 238 -5.38 -24.04 -2.00
CA ARG A 238 -5.19 -25.49 -2.10
C ARG A 238 -6.52 -26.21 -2.28
N GLU A 239 -7.55 -25.82 -1.53
CA GLU A 239 -8.89 -26.40 -1.61
C GLU A 239 -9.52 -26.23 -3.00
N HIS A 240 -9.35 -25.06 -3.60
CA HIS A 240 -9.97 -24.72 -4.89
C HIS A 240 -9.02 -24.87 -6.09
N GLY A 241 -7.80 -25.36 -5.89
CA GLY A 241 -6.81 -25.55 -6.96
C GLY A 241 -6.39 -24.25 -7.66
N ILE A 242 -6.35 -23.14 -6.92
CA ILE A 242 -6.02 -21.81 -7.45
C ILE A 242 -4.51 -21.72 -7.68
N ALA A 243 -4.11 -21.28 -8.88
CA ALA A 243 -2.72 -21.19 -9.27
C ALA A 243 -1.98 -20.10 -8.47
N LYS A 244 -0.71 -20.38 -8.11
CA LYS A 244 0.13 -19.47 -7.30
C LYS A 244 0.52 -18.18 -8.02
N ASP A 245 0.33 -18.11 -9.33
CA ASP A 245 0.52 -16.92 -10.17
C ASP A 245 -0.74 -16.06 -10.30
N GLN A 246 -1.90 -16.53 -9.81
CA GLN A 246 -3.13 -15.73 -9.72
C GLN A 246 -3.12 -14.79 -8.50
N PHE A 247 -2.14 -14.92 -7.59
CA PHE A 247 -2.10 -14.10 -6.40
C PHE A 247 -0.69 -13.88 -5.86
N GLU A 248 -0.57 -12.92 -4.96
CA GLU A 248 0.67 -12.68 -4.23
C GLU A 248 0.38 -12.28 -2.78
N PHE A 249 1.34 -12.49 -1.89
CA PHE A 249 1.32 -11.90 -0.57
C PHE A 249 2.08 -10.58 -0.58
N GLN A 250 1.52 -9.54 0.03
CA GLN A 250 2.20 -8.26 0.19
C GLN A 250 2.43 -7.93 1.66
N MET A 251 3.63 -7.44 1.96
CA MET A 251 4.02 -7.02 3.30
C MET A 251 4.83 -5.73 3.23
N LEU A 252 4.70 -4.90 4.25
CA LEU A 252 5.50 -3.69 4.37
C LEU A 252 6.99 -4.00 4.57
N TYR A 253 7.83 -3.13 4.01
CA TYR A 253 9.27 -3.12 4.23
C TYR A 253 9.61 -3.02 5.72
N GLY A 254 10.61 -3.79 6.15
CA GLY A 254 11.03 -3.86 7.55
C GLY A 254 10.14 -4.69 8.47
N MET A 255 9.00 -5.21 7.98
CA MET A 255 8.05 -5.95 8.81
C MET A 255 7.97 -7.42 8.43
N ARG A 256 8.23 -8.29 9.42
CA ARG A 256 8.09 -9.75 9.29
C ARG A 256 8.93 -10.32 8.14
N SER A 257 10.15 -9.82 7.96
CA SER A 257 11.05 -10.22 6.86
C SER A 257 11.32 -11.73 6.80
N GLU A 258 11.45 -12.40 7.96
CA GLU A 258 11.57 -13.86 8.02
C GLU A 258 10.34 -14.53 7.37
N ARG A 259 9.13 -14.06 7.70
CA ARG A 259 7.88 -14.57 7.12
C ARG A 259 7.79 -14.32 5.62
N GLN A 260 8.33 -13.20 5.12
CA GLN A 260 8.41 -12.90 3.69
C GLN A 260 9.26 -13.96 2.97
N LEU A 261 10.43 -14.30 3.54
CA LEU A 261 11.33 -15.32 2.98
C LEU A 261 10.75 -16.74 3.09
N GLU A 262 10.06 -17.07 4.18
CA GLU A 262 9.34 -18.35 4.32
C GLU A 262 8.30 -18.53 3.21
N LEU A 263 7.45 -17.52 2.96
CA LEU A 263 6.44 -17.58 1.90
C LEU A 263 7.06 -17.71 0.50
N LEU A 264 8.19 -17.03 0.27
CA LEU A 264 8.93 -17.16 -0.96
C LEU A 264 9.51 -18.59 -1.13
N ALA A 265 10.06 -19.18 -0.06
CA ALA A 265 10.56 -20.55 -0.06
C ALA A 265 9.43 -21.59 -0.24
N GLU A 266 8.21 -21.27 0.19
CA GLU A 266 7.00 -22.05 -0.12
C GLU A 266 6.51 -21.89 -1.59
N GLY A 267 7.19 -21.05 -2.38
CA GLY A 267 6.94 -20.83 -3.81
C GLY A 267 5.83 -19.82 -4.12
N TYR A 268 5.47 -18.95 -3.18
CA TYR A 268 4.52 -17.86 -3.44
C TYR A 268 5.24 -16.62 -3.97
N THR A 269 4.54 -15.83 -4.77
CA THR A 269 4.98 -14.46 -5.06
C THR A 269 4.83 -13.62 -3.80
N VAL A 270 5.90 -12.94 -3.40
CA VAL A 270 5.91 -12.02 -2.26
C VAL A 270 6.38 -10.64 -2.72
N ARG A 271 5.58 -9.62 -2.44
CA ARG A 271 5.90 -8.22 -2.76
C ARG A 271 6.05 -7.39 -1.49
N VAL A 272 7.15 -6.66 -1.43
CA VAL A 272 7.46 -5.75 -0.33
C VAL A 272 6.99 -4.34 -0.68
N TYR A 273 6.15 -3.75 0.15
CA TYR A 273 5.73 -2.36 0.02
C TYR A 273 6.77 -1.45 0.70
N MET A 274 7.52 -0.71 -0.11
CA MET A 274 8.64 0.13 0.32
C MET A 274 8.29 1.61 0.15
N PRO A 275 7.88 2.31 1.22
CA PRO A 275 7.74 3.75 1.17
C PRO A 275 9.12 4.41 1.07
N TYR A 276 9.23 5.56 0.42
CA TYR A 276 10.42 6.41 0.38
C TYR A 276 10.01 7.88 0.36
N GLY A 277 10.90 8.79 0.69
CA GLY A 277 10.58 10.23 0.74
C GLY A 277 10.68 10.83 2.14
N ASN A 278 10.60 12.16 2.18
CA ASN A 278 10.84 12.93 3.39
C ASN A 278 9.68 12.92 4.39
N ASP A 279 8.45 12.62 3.95
CA ASP A 279 7.24 12.68 4.78
C ASP A 279 6.95 11.36 5.54
N TRP A 280 8.01 10.73 6.05
CA TRP A 280 7.95 9.41 6.70
C TRP A 280 7.29 9.41 8.08
N TYR A 281 7.19 10.55 8.77
CA TYR A 281 6.75 10.58 10.16
C TYR A 281 5.29 10.13 10.34
N GLY A 282 4.37 10.69 9.55
CA GLY A 282 2.94 10.34 9.60
C GLY A 282 2.72 8.87 9.26
N TYR A 283 3.40 8.40 8.22
CA TYR A 283 3.44 6.98 7.84
C TYR A 283 3.93 6.10 9.00
N PHE A 284 5.09 6.43 9.59
CA PHE A 284 5.66 5.67 10.70
C PHE A 284 4.71 5.60 11.91
N MET A 285 4.11 6.72 12.29
CA MET A 285 3.19 6.77 13.42
C MET A 285 1.94 5.90 13.20
N ARG A 286 1.39 5.89 11.97
CA ARG A 286 0.29 4.96 11.61
C ARG A 286 0.72 3.50 11.76
N ARG A 287 1.93 3.15 11.32
CA ARG A 287 2.50 1.80 11.46
C ARG A 287 2.71 1.39 12.92
N LEU A 288 3.11 2.30 13.79
CA LEU A 288 3.20 2.05 15.25
C LEU A 288 1.81 1.83 15.88
N ALA A 289 0.79 2.55 15.40
CA ALA A 289 -0.58 2.43 15.90
C ALA A 289 -1.23 1.06 15.61
N GLU A 290 -0.76 0.35 14.58
CA GLU A 290 -1.40 -0.86 14.08
C GLU A 290 -1.19 -2.10 14.96
N ARG A 291 -0.05 -2.23 15.65
CA ARG A 291 0.20 -3.35 16.59
C ARG A 291 1.15 -2.93 17.72
N PRO A 292 0.90 -3.36 18.98
CA PRO A 292 1.86 -3.19 20.08
C PRO A 292 3.25 -3.79 19.80
N ALA A 293 3.31 -4.88 19.03
CA ALA A 293 4.57 -5.48 18.58
C ALA A 293 5.40 -4.55 17.67
N ASN A 294 4.76 -3.66 16.90
CA ASN A 294 5.44 -2.65 16.08
C ASN A 294 6.11 -1.59 16.97
N ILE A 295 5.54 -1.31 18.15
CA ILE A 295 6.13 -0.44 19.17
C ILE A 295 7.39 -1.11 19.76
N ALA A 296 7.33 -2.39 20.09
CA ALA A 296 8.50 -3.14 20.56
C ALA A 296 9.62 -3.19 19.50
N PHE A 297 9.27 -3.33 18.21
CA PHE A 297 10.21 -3.25 17.10
C PHE A 297 10.90 -1.88 17.00
N ALA A 298 10.14 -0.78 17.11
CA ALA A 298 10.69 0.58 17.11
C ALA A 298 11.55 0.90 18.34
N LEU A 299 11.13 0.44 19.53
CA LEU A 299 11.92 0.56 20.76
C LEU A 299 13.23 -0.25 20.69
N ASN A 300 13.21 -1.46 20.15
CA ASN A 300 14.42 -2.25 19.95
C ASN A 300 15.39 -1.62 18.93
N GLY A 301 14.88 -0.80 18.01
CA GLY A 301 15.69 0.04 17.12
C GLY A 301 16.41 1.19 17.84
N LEU A 302 15.84 1.71 18.93
CA LEU A 302 16.41 2.79 19.76
C LEU A 302 17.51 2.31 20.72
N PHE A 303 17.50 1.03 21.11
CA PHE A 303 18.40 0.48 22.14
C PHE A 303 19.55 -0.40 21.62
N LYS A 304 19.61 -0.72 20.32
CA LYS A 304 20.78 -1.37 19.72
C LYS A 304 21.74 -0.32 19.16
N LYS A 305 22.80 -0.02 19.93
CA LYS A 305 24.06 0.54 19.43
C LYS A 305 24.80 -0.49 18.59
#